data_AF-A0A530AKE9-F1
#
_entry.id   AF-A0A530AKE9-F1
#
_cell.length_a   1.000
_cell.length_b   1.000
_cell.length_c   1.000
_cell.angle_alpha   90.00
_cell.angle_beta   90.00
_cell.angle_gamma   90.00
#
_symmetry.space_group_name_H-M   'P 1'
#
loop_
_entity.id
_entity.type
_entity.pdbx_description
1 polymer ?
#
loop_
_entity_poly.entity_id
_entity_poly.type
_entity_poly.pdbx_seq_one_letter_code
_entity_poly.pdbx_strand_id
1 'polypeptide(L)'
;LNDEAIENIGAASRHVFALSRDWKDAGLRTIHFELAGYASQQAIEELLSNARGAITSVGMSHSELLAMNPSAHNPMEALIALGDRLGLDRVCVHADTWAAAVTLSDPQEEEMALMAGCAIASARAANGAPARD
;
A
#
# COMPACT_ATOMS: atom_id res chain seq x y z
N LEU A 1 11.48 -2.95 6.44
CA LEU A 1 11.22 -3.67 5.17
C LEU A 1 11.74 -2.89 3.97
N ASN A 2 11.36 -1.62 3.81
CA ASN A 2 11.78 -0.81 2.66
C ASN A 2 13.30 -0.53 2.59
N ASP A 3 13.97 -0.43 3.74
CA ASP A 3 15.44 -0.23 3.82
C ASP A 3 16.21 -1.51 4.20
N GLU A 4 15.56 -2.68 4.16
CA GLU A 4 16.20 -3.94 4.49
C GLU A 4 17.10 -4.42 3.35
N ALA A 5 18.27 -4.94 3.69
CA ALA A 5 19.13 -5.61 2.72
C ALA A 5 18.36 -6.78 2.08
N ILE A 6 18.55 -7.01 0.77
CA ILE A 6 17.76 -7.97 -0.02
C ILE A 6 17.77 -9.35 0.61
N GLU A 7 18.94 -9.79 1.08
CA GLU A 7 19.16 -11.07 1.75
C GLU A 7 18.30 -11.26 3.02
N ASN A 8 17.83 -10.17 3.63
CA ASN A 8 17.06 -10.18 4.87
C ASN A 8 15.55 -9.96 4.65
N ILE A 9 15.12 -9.54 3.46
CA ILE A 9 13.72 -9.20 3.17
C ILE A 9 12.77 -10.36 3.52
N GLY A 10 13.17 -11.60 3.20
CA GLY A 10 12.38 -12.78 3.56
C GLY A 10 12.18 -12.94 5.06
N ALA A 11 13.26 -12.86 5.84
CA ALA A 11 13.18 -13.03 7.30
C ALA A 11 12.42 -11.87 7.95
N ALA A 12 12.72 -10.63 7.55
CA ALA A 12 12.08 -9.44 8.06
C ALA A 12 10.58 -9.42 7.73
N SER A 13 10.19 -9.76 6.49
CA SER A 13 8.77 -9.77 6.09
C SER A 13 7.99 -10.84 6.83
N ARG A 14 8.54 -12.04 7.02
CA ARG A 14 7.91 -13.08 7.86
C ARG A 14 7.69 -12.61 9.29
N HIS A 15 8.67 -11.94 9.89
CA HIS A 15 8.56 -11.42 11.23
C HIS A 15 7.48 -10.33 11.34
N VAL A 16 7.56 -9.29 10.51
CA VAL A 16 6.59 -8.17 10.53
C VAL A 16 5.17 -8.66 10.29
N PHE A 17 4.94 -9.53 9.30
CA PHE A 17 3.61 -10.03 9.01
C PHE A 17 3.11 -11.06 10.03
N ALA A 18 3.98 -11.67 10.83
CA ALA A 18 3.54 -12.42 12.00
C ALA A 18 2.92 -11.48 13.04
N LEU A 19 3.55 -10.35 13.35
CA LEU A 19 2.96 -9.33 14.24
C LEU A 19 1.65 -8.78 13.67
N SER A 20 1.58 -8.54 12.35
CA SER A 20 0.34 -8.07 11.73
C SER A 20 -0.81 -9.08 11.91
N ARG A 21 -0.53 -10.38 11.82
CA ARG A 21 -1.54 -11.42 12.12
C ARG A 21 -1.97 -11.38 13.58
N ASP A 22 -1.03 -11.25 14.51
CA ASP A 22 -1.36 -11.15 15.94
C ASP A 22 -2.25 -9.93 16.24
N TRP A 23 -2.00 -8.78 15.60
CA TRP A 23 -2.85 -7.60 15.73
C TRP A 23 -4.25 -7.82 15.16
N LYS A 24 -4.34 -8.50 14.00
CA LYS A 24 -5.61 -8.83 13.37
C LYS A 24 -6.43 -9.80 14.21
N ASP A 25 -5.79 -10.83 14.77
CA ASP A 25 -6.40 -11.79 15.68
C ASP A 25 -6.86 -11.13 16.99
N ALA A 26 -6.16 -10.08 17.43
CA ALA A 26 -6.58 -9.22 18.55
C ALA A 26 -7.72 -8.23 18.19
N GLY A 27 -8.19 -8.21 16.94
CA GLY A 27 -9.35 -7.42 16.50
C GLY A 27 -9.01 -6.10 15.80
N LEU A 28 -7.74 -5.84 15.47
CA LEU A 28 -7.40 -4.65 14.68
C LEU A 28 -7.96 -4.79 13.26
N ARG A 29 -8.91 -3.93 12.92
CA ARG A 29 -9.63 -3.98 11.63
C ARG A 29 -8.79 -3.51 10.45
N THR A 30 -7.90 -2.56 10.67
CA THR A 30 -7.13 -1.93 9.59
C THR A 30 -5.64 -2.09 9.83
N ILE A 31 -4.97 -2.76 8.89
CA ILE A 31 -3.51 -2.88 8.85
C ILE A 31 -3.10 -2.47 7.45
N HIS A 32 -2.52 -1.28 7.35
CA HIS A 32 -2.08 -0.69 6.10
C HIS A 32 -0.57 -0.88 5.93
N PHE A 33 -0.16 -1.31 4.74
CA PHE A 33 1.22 -1.51 4.37
C PHE A 33 1.62 -0.58 3.22
N GLU A 34 2.60 0.28 3.44
CA GLU A 34 3.15 1.13 2.37
C GLU A 34 4.32 0.41 1.70
N LEU A 35 4.17 0.12 0.41
CA LEU A 35 5.28 -0.27 -0.45
C LEU A 35 6.17 0.95 -0.65
N ALA A 36 7.47 0.78 -0.42
CA ALA A 36 8.44 1.77 -0.87
C ALA A 36 9.72 1.07 -1.36
N GLY A 37 10.13 1.41 -2.58
CA GLY A 37 11.53 1.38 -3.02
C GLY A 37 12.27 0.05 -2.81
N TYR A 38 11.73 -1.06 -3.31
CA TYR A 38 12.41 -2.35 -3.20
C TYR A 38 13.50 -2.53 -4.26
N ALA A 39 14.59 -3.18 -3.85
CA ALA A 39 15.76 -3.35 -4.70
C ALA A 39 15.59 -4.36 -5.84
N SER A 40 14.56 -5.22 -5.82
CA SER A 40 14.23 -6.11 -6.95
C SER A 40 12.76 -6.56 -6.94
N GLN A 41 12.25 -6.93 -8.13
CA GLN A 41 10.92 -7.51 -8.29
C GLN A 41 10.73 -8.80 -7.47
N GLN A 42 11.76 -9.66 -7.44
CA GLN A 42 11.72 -10.91 -6.68
C GLN A 42 11.52 -10.66 -5.18
N ALA A 43 12.18 -9.63 -4.64
CA ALA A 43 12.02 -9.26 -3.24
C ALA A 43 10.59 -8.76 -2.93
N ILE A 44 9.98 -8.00 -3.85
CA ILE A 44 8.58 -7.57 -3.72
C ILE A 44 7.66 -8.80 -3.74
N GLU A 45 7.88 -9.74 -4.65
CA GLU A 45 7.05 -10.95 -4.75
C GLU A 45 7.14 -11.81 -3.50
N GLU A 46 8.34 -12.05 -2.97
CA GLU A 46 8.52 -12.78 -1.71
C GLU A 46 7.79 -12.05 -0.57
N LEU A 47 7.96 -10.74 -0.46
CA LEU A 47 7.34 -9.93 0.58
C LEU A 47 5.81 -10.00 0.49
N LEU A 48 5.24 -9.80 -0.71
CA LEU A 48 3.80 -9.82 -0.91
C LEU A 48 3.20 -11.21 -0.66
N SER A 49 3.96 -12.28 -0.93
CA SER A 49 3.53 -13.64 -0.56
C SER A 49 3.37 -13.81 0.94
N ASN A 50 4.22 -13.16 1.75
CA ASN A 50 4.15 -13.17 3.21
C ASN A 50 3.07 -12.22 3.76
N ALA A 51 2.69 -11.20 2.99
CA ALA A 51 1.69 -10.20 3.37
C ALA A 51 0.25 -10.73 3.29
N ARG A 52 0.00 -11.73 2.44
CA ARG A 52 -1.34 -12.28 2.21
C ARG A 52 -2.00 -12.72 3.51
N GLY A 53 -3.19 -12.19 3.79
CA GLY A 53 -3.96 -12.45 5.00
C GLY A 53 -3.48 -11.72 6.26
N ALA A 54 -2.29 -11.12 6.24
CA ALA A 54 -1.70 -10.39 7.35
C ALA A 54 -2.05 -8.89 7.35
N ILE A 55 -2.31 -8.32 6.18
CA ILE A 55 -2.69 -6.92 6.00
C ILE A 55 -4.11 -6.81 5.43
N THR A 56 -4.74 -5.66 5.59
CA THR A 56 -6.05 -5.36 4.99
C THR A 56 -5.99 -4.26 3.94
N SER A 57 -4.90 -3.47 3.94
CA SER A 57 -4.70 -2.42 2.96
C SER A 57 -3.24 -2.31 2.52
N VAL A 58 -3.03 -1.90 1.27
CA VAL A 58 -1.70 -1.58 0.71
C VAL A 58 -1.71 -0.22 0.01
N GLY A 59 -0.62 0.53 0.17
CA GLY A 59 -0.35 1.81 -0.50
C GLY A 59 0.96 1.76 -1.29
N MET A 60 1.04 2.53 -2.38
CA MET A 60 2.21 2.57 -3.26
C MET A 60 2.19 3.80 -4.19
N SER A 61 3.33 4.08 -4.82
CA SER A 61 3.42 5.00 -5.96
C SER A 61 2.92 4.38 -7.27
N HIS A 62 2.61 5.22 -8.26
CA HIS A 62 2.20 4.75 -9.59
C HIS A 62 3.27 3.88 -10.29
N SER A 63 4.56 4.18 -10.14
CA SER A 63 5.62 3.36 -10.73
C SER A 63 5.70 1.96 -10.09
N GLU A 64 5.47 1.86 -8.79
CA GLU A 64 5.40 0.57 -8.07
C GLU A 64 4.18 -0.26 -8.49
N LEU A 65 3.03 0.39 -8.69
CA LEU A 65 1.85 -0.27 -9.25
C LEU A 65 2.13 -0.88 -10.64
N LEU A 66 2.79 -0.12 -11.53
CA LEU A 66 3.15 -0.60 -12.86
C LEU A 66 4.21 -1.71 -12.83
N ALA A 67 5.16 -1.66 -11.90
CA ALA A 67 6.14 -2.73 -11.72
C ALA A 67 5.46 -4.06 -11.32
N MET A 68 4.37 -3.99 -10.55
CA MET A 68 3.62 -5.17 -10.12
C MET A 68 2.67 -5.74 -11.17
N ASN A 69 2.21 -4.93 -12.13
CA ASN A 69 1.38 -5.38 -13.23
C ASN A 69 1.76 -4.66 -14.55
N PRO A 70 2.87 -5.05 -15.19
CA PRO A 70 3.36 -4.40 -16.41
C PRO A 70 2.42 -4.53 -17.60
N SER A 71 1.49 -5.49 -17.56
CA SER A 71 0.50 -5.77 -18.60
C SER A 71 -0.80 -4.98 -18.45
N ALA A 72 -0.98 -4.22 -17.36
CA ALA A 72 -2.21 -3.45 -17.15
C ALA A 72 -2.34 -2.31 -18.17
N HIS A 73 -3.52 -2.17 -18.77
CA HIS A 73 -3.77 -1.10 -19.73
C HIS A 73 -4.14 0.22 -19.04
N ASN A 74 -4.68 0.13 -17.82
CA ASN A 74 -4.97 1.28 -16.97
C ASN A 74 -4.67 0.98 -15.48
N PRO A 75 -4.44 2.01 -14.66
CA PRO A 75 -4.15 1.82 -13.24
C PRO A 75 -5.26 1.11 -12.44
N MET A 76 -6.53 1.27 -12.82
CA MET A 76 -7.65 0.67 -12.10
C MET A 76 -7.64 -0.87 -12.22
N GLU A 77 -7.33 -1.41 -13.39
CA GLU A 77 -7.15 -2.84 -13.59
C GLU A 77 -6.02 -3.39 -12.71
N ALA A 78 -4.89 -2.67 -12.62
CA ALA A 78 -3.77 -3.06 -11.78
C ALA A 78 -4.14 -3.07 -10.29
N LEU A 79 -4.87 -2.06 -9.83
CA LEU A 79 -5.33 -1.94 -8.44
C LEU A 79 -6.27 -3.10 -8.07
N ILE A 80 -7.27 -3.38 -8.90
CA ILE A 80 -8.23 -4.47 -8.68
C ILE A 80 -7.50 -5.82 -8.65
N ALA A 81 -6.68 -6.09 -9.67
CA ALA A 81 -5.93 -7.34 -9.76
C ALA A 81 -5.01 -7.57 -8.55
N LEU A 82 -4.39 -6.50 -8.03
CA LEU A 82 -3.57 -6.59 -6.82
C LEU A 82 -4.40 -6.88 -5.57
N GLY A 83 -5.55 -6.21 -5.44
CA GLY A 83 -6.49 -6.42 -4.34
C GLY A 83 -6.98 -7.86 -4.29
N ASP A 84 -7.42 -8.38 -5.44
CA ASP A 84 -7.88 -9.77 -5.58
C ASP A 84 -6.76 -10.77 -5.28
N ARG A 85 -5.56 -10.55 -5.82
CA ARG A 85 -4.39 -11.42 -5.61
C ARG A 85 -4.03 -11.58 -4.13
N LEU A 86 -4.12 -10.49 -3.37
CA LEU A 86 -3.71 -10.44 -1.97
C LEU A 86 -4.88 -10.60 -0.99
N GLY A 87 -6.12 -10.56 -1.47
CA GLY A 87 -7.33 -10.61 -0.64
C GLY A 87 -7.45 -9.39 0.27
N LEU A 88 -7.28 -8.19 -0.30
CA LEU A 88 -7.26 -6.92 0.44
C LEU A 88 -8.61 -6.21 0.37
N ASP A 89 -8.92 -5.48 1.43
CA ASP A 89 -10.10 -4.63 1.50
C ASP A 89 -9.86 -3.29 0.77
N ARG A 90 -8.59 -2.85 0.69
CA ARG A 90 -8.23 -1.55 0.11
C ARG A 90 -6.85 -1.54 -0.55
N VAL A 91 -6.77 -1.10 -1.79
CA VAL A 91 -5.51 -0.81 -2.50
C VAL A 91 -5.53 0.64 -2.92
N CYS A 92 -4.53 1.43 -2.49
CA CYS A 92 -4.41 2.83 -2.89
C CYS A 92 -3.08 3.11 -3.61
N VAL A 93 -3.14 4.05 -4.55
CA VAL A 93 -1.99 4.55 -5.29
C VAL A 93 -1.94 6.05 -5.21
N HIS A 94 -0.74 6.60 -5.07
CA HIS A 94 -0.47 8.02 -5.20
C HIS A 94 0.47 8.28 -6.38
N ALA A 95 0.26 9.43 -7.01
CA ALA A 95 1.07 9.95 -8.09
C ALA A 95 1.18 11.47 -7.93
N ASP A 96 2.03 12.10 -8.76
CA ASP A 96 2.33 13.53 -8.65
C ASP A 96 1.08 14.42 -8.72
N THR A 97 0.07 14.04 -9.50
CA THR A 97 -1.11 14.87 -9.78
C THR A 97 -2.44 14.21 -9.47
N TRP A 98 -2.44 12.97 -8.97
CA TRP A 98 -3.65 12.23 -8.66
C TRP A 98 -3.40 11.16 -7.60
N ALA A 99 -4.47 10.75 -6.93
CA ALA A 99 -4.49 9.56 -6.07
C ALA A 99 -5.77 8.77 -6.38
N ALA A 100 -5.70 7.45 -6.23
CA ALA A 100 -6.86 6.59 -6.41
C ALA A 100 -6.84 5.45 -5.38
N ALA A 101 -8.02 4.92 -5.09
CA ALA A 101 -8.15 3.70 -4.33
C ALA A 101 -9.26 2.82 -4.92
N VAL A 102 -9.08 1.51 -4.77
CA VAL A 102 -10.17 0.54 -4.86
C VAL A 102 -10.42 0.02 -3.46
N THR A 103 -11.69 -0.05 -3.07
CA THR A 103 -12.08 -0.37 -1.70
C THR A 103 -13.34 -1.24 -1.69
N LEU A 104 -13.41 -2.18 -0.75
CA LEU A 104 -14.62 -2.92 -0.40
C LEU A 104 -15.44 -2.22 0.70
N SER A 105 -14.92 -1.10 1.22
CA SER A 105 -15.57 -0.27 2.25
C SER A 105 -16.47 0.81 1.63
N ASP A 106 -16.93 1.77 2.43
CA ASP A 106 -17.76 2.88 1.95
C ASP A 106 -16.98 3.79 0.98
N PRO A 107 -17.43 3.95 -0.28
CA PRO A 107 -16.75 4.79 -1.26
C PRO A 107 -16.74 6.29 -0.91
N GLN A 108 -17.72 6.79 -0.15
CA GLN A 108 -17.77 8.19 0.27
C GLN A 108 -16.73 8.49 1.36
N GLU A 109 -16.55 7.57 2.30
CA GLU A 109 -15.48 7.66 3.29
C GLU A 109 -14.10 7.60 2.62
N GLU A 110 -13.95 6.73 1.61
CA GLU A 110 -12.70 6.61 0.85
C GLU A 110 -12.37 7.87 0.05
N GLU A 111 -13.36 8.47 -0.63
CA GLU A 111 -13.18 9.74 -1.34
C GLU A 111 -12.71 10.85 -0.39
N MET A 112 -13.35 10.96 0.78
CA MET A 112 -12.96 11.94 1.80
C MET A 112 -11.55 11.68 2.34
N ALA A 113 -11.17 10.41 2.55
CA ALA A 113 -9.82 10.03 2.96
C ALA A 113 -8.76 10.40 1.91
N LEU A 114 -9.04 10.18 0.63
CA LEU A 114 -8.17 10.57 -0.48
C LEU A 114 -8.01 12.10 -0.55
N MET A 115 -9.10 12.84 -0.45
CA MET A 115 -9.06 14.32 -0.44
C MET A 115 -8.23 14.85 0.73
N ALA A 116 -8.43 14.30 1.94
CA ALA A 116 -7.65 14.67 3.11
C ALA A 116 -6.16 14.36 2.93
N GLY A 117 -5.83 13.16 2.41
CA GLY A 117 -4.46 12.77 2.09
C GLY A 117 -3.79 13.72 1.10
N CYS A 118 -4.48 14.05 0.00
CA CYS A 118 -4.00 15.01 -1.00
C CYS A 118 -3.77 16.41 -0.41
N ALA A 119 -4.66 16.88 0.46
CA ALA A 119 -4.52 18.17 1.11
C ALA A 119 -3.30 18.22 2.04
N ILE A 120 -3.09 17.18 2.85
CA ILE A 120 -1.93 17.05 3.74
C ILE A 120 -0.62 17.00 2.93
N ALA A 121 -0.60 16.19 1.86
CA ALA A 121 0.55 16.08 0.97
C ALA A 121 0.91 17.42 0.31
N SER A 122 -0.11 18.13 -0.20
CA SER A 122 0.03 19.45 -0.82
C SER A 122 0.56 20.49 0.16
N ALA A 123 0.03 20.52 1.38
CA ALA A 123 0.51 21.41 2.42
C ALA A 123 1.96 21.13 2.80
N ARG A 124 2.33 19.85 2.93
CA ARG A 124 3.72 19.45 3.20
C ARG A 124 4.66 19.85 2.06
N ALA A 125 4.24 19.69 0.81
CA ALA A 125 5.03 20.11 -0.35
C ALA A 125 5.26 21.62 -0.39
N ALA A 126 4.24 22.42 -0.07
CA ALA A 126 4.32 23.88 -0.08
C ALA A 126 5.14 24.44 1.09
N ASN A 127 4.99 23.86 2.30
CA ASN A 127 5.46 24.46 3.54
C ASN A 127 6.62 23.69 4.21
N GLY A 128 7.01 22.53 3.67
CA GLY A 128 7.97 21.61 4.30
C GLY A 128 7.41 20.82 5.49
N ALA A 129 6.16 21.06 5.90
CA ALA A 129 5.47 20.38 6.99
C ALA A 129 3.95 20.31 6.70
N PRO A 130 3.22 19.32 7.26
CA PRO A 130 1.76 19.32 7.20
C PRO A 130 1.20 20.67 7.66
N ALA A 131 0.10 21.12 7.03
CA ALA A 131 -0.58 22.33 7.45
C ALA A 131 -0.95 22.22 8.94
N ARG A 132 -0.61 23.25 9.70
CA ARG A 132 -1.21 23.49 11.01
C ARG A 132 -2.41 24.39 10.75
N ASP A 133 -3.46 24.10 11.51
CA ASP A 133 -4.67 24.90 11.70
C ASP A 133 -4.45 26.42 11.55
#